data_AF-A0A3C0IVY9-F1
#
_entry.id   AF-A0A3C0IVY9-F1
#
_cell.length_a   1.000
_cell.length_b   1.000
_cell.length_c   1.000
_cell.angle_alpha   90.00
_cell.angle_beta   90.00
_cell.angle_gamma   90.00
#
_symmetry.space_group_name_H-M   'P 1'
#
loop_
_entity.id
_entity.type
_entity.pdbx_description
1 polymer ?
#
loop_
_entity_poly.entity_id
_entity_poly.type
_entity_poly.pdbx_seq_one_letter_code
_entity_poly.pdbx_strand_id
1 'polypeptide(L)'
;LDAPLDAPSDTPLDVPGGRLQVGASGPNDLAAFLEEVSLLTDLDRADLSADQVTLMTMHSAKGLEFPVVFIAGMEENVFPLARSAYDPAALEEERRLCYVGITRAKDRLYLVHAFTRAIFGSSTANPVSRFVEEIPGHLLVDAFAERYAARHGWRDETRVTVPGQVKMEAPARVKTVGTEPSKQGAPEFAAGDKVRHAKFGEGTVVSVNQRAGEWFASIAFPGGGIKQFLLSLAPIEKVH
;
A
#
# COMPACT_ATOMS: atom_id res chain seq x y z
N LEU A 1 18.46 16.96 87.22
CA LEU A 1 18.99 15.67 87.72
C LEU A 1 18.82 14.67 86.60
N ASP A 2 19.94 14.06 86.23
CA ASP A 2 20.25 13.32 85.00
C ASP A 2 19.20 12.36 84.44
N ALA A 3 19.06 12.36 83.12
CA ALA A 3 19.12 11.14 82.30
C ALA A 3 19.34 11.51 80.81
N PRO A 4 20.39 10.99 80.14
CA PRO A 4 20.69 11.27 78.73
C PRO A 4 20.12 10.22 77.75
N LEU A 5 19.92 10.68 76.51
CA LEU A 5 20.02 10.01 75.20
C LEU A 5 19.95 8.48 75.15
N ASP A 6 18.90 7.96 74.52
CA ASP A 6 18.93 6.65 73.85
C ASP A 6 18.49 6.82 72.39
N ALA A 7 19.43 6.58 71.47
CA ALA A 7 19.19 6.59 70.04
C ALA A 7 18.39 5.32 69.65
N PRO A 8 17.46 5.37 68.68
CA PRO A 8 16.87 4.16 68.17
C PRO A 8 17.97 3.32 67.50
N SER A 9 18.16 2.11 68.02
CA SER A 9 19.09 1.11 67.49
C SER A 9 18.73 0.78 66.04
N ASP A 10 19.64 1.12 65.13
CA ASP A 10 19.63 0.71 63.74
C ASP A 10 20.12 -0.74 63.66
N THR A 11 19.21 -1.68 63.95
CA THR A 11 19.47 -3.12 63.80
C THR A 11 18.89 -3.55 62.45
N PRO A 12 19.72 -3.91 61.45
CA PRO A 12 19.21 -4.48 60.21
C PRO A 12 18.62 -5.85 60.55
N LEU A 13 17.32 -6.01 60.34
CA LEU A 13 16.71 -7.34 60.37
C LEU A 13 17.16 -8.06 59.09
N ASP A 14 18.22 -8.84 59.25
CA ASP A 14 18.66 -9.85 58.30
C ASP A 14 17.58 -10.94 58.20
N VAL A 15 16.79 -10.91 57.12
CA VAL A 15 15.84 -11.98 56.80
C VAL A 15 16.34 -12.67 55.52
N PRO A 16 16.70 -13.96 55.58
CA PRO A 16 17.32 -14.66 54.47
C PRO A 16 16.30 -14.99 53.37
N GLY A 17 16.61 -14.62 52.13
CA GLY A 17 16.16 -15.32 50.92
C GLY A 17 14.66 -15.35 50.61
N GLY A 18 13.83 -14.51 51.23
CA GLY A 18 12.43 -14.38 50.90
C GLY A 18 12.23 -13.52 49.65
N ARG A 19 12.00 -14.13 48.49
CA ARG A 19 11.39 -13.46 47.33
C ARG A 19 10.15 -12.73 47.86
N LEU A 20 10.11 -11.40 47.77
CA LEU A 20 8.94 -10.60 48.17
C LEU A 20 7.70 -11.24 47.54
N GLN A 21 6.91 -11.95 48.35
CA GLN A 21 5.59 -12.40 47.93
C GLN A 21 4.72 -11.15 47.94
N VAL A 22 4.62 -10.51 46.77
CA VAL A 22 3.60 -9.50 46.54
C VAL A 22 2.28 -10.26 46.53
N GLY A 23 1.63 -10.29 47.69
CA GLY A 23 0.28 -10.80 47.81
C GLY A 23 -0.64 -9.84 47.08
N ALA A 24 -1.20 -10.28 45.95
CA ALA A 24 -2.18 -9.51 45.20
C ALA A 24 -3.41 -9.23 46.08
N SER A 25 -3.45 -8.05 46.68
CA SER A 25 -4.55 -7.59 47.52
C SER A 25 -5.08 -6.28 46.95
N GLY A 26 -6.02 -6.44 46.01
CA GLY A 26 -6.96 -5.40 45.60
C GLY A 26 -6.57 -4.57 44.38
N PRO A 27 -7.50 -3.74 43.89
CA PRO A 27 -7.42 -3.00 42.62
C PRO A 27 -6.34 -1.89 42.57
N ASN A 28 -5.50 -1.76 43.60
CA ASN A 28 -4.40 -0.78 43.70
C ASN A 28 -3.04 -1.45 43.95
N ASP A 29 -2.91 -2.76 43.73
CA ASP A 29 -1.61 -3.44 43.79
C ASP A 29 -0.78 -3.13 42.55
N LEU A 30 0.46 -2.67 42.75
CA LEU A 30 1.39 -2.36 41.68
C LEU A 30 1.69 -3.59 40.81
N ALA A 31 1.74 -4.79 41.40
CA ALA A 31 1.97 -6.00 40.62
C ALA A 31 0.79 -6.30 39.69
N ALA A 32 -0.45 -6.18 40.19
CA ALA A 32 -1.66 -6.30 39.37
C ALA A 32 -1.72 -5.22 38.28
N PHE A 33 -1.36 -3.97 38.58
CA PHE A 33 -1.29 -2.89 37.60
C PHE A 33 -0.23 -3.14 36.51
N LEU A 34 0.97 -3.61 36.88
CA LEU A 34 2.03 -3.93 35.92
C LEU A 34 1.66 -5.13 35.05
N GLU A 35 0.97 -6.12 35.61
CA GLU A 35 0.43 -7.26 34.87
C GLU A 35 -0.63 -6.80 33.86
N GLU A 36 -1.60 -5.99 34.29
CA GLU A 36 -2.65 -5.43 33.43
C GLU A 36 -2.07 -4.57 32.29
N VAL A 37 -1.13 -3.67 32.59
CA VAL A 37 -0.45 -2.83 31.59
C VAL A 37 0.37 -3.68 30.61
N SER A 38 0.94 -4.81 31.05
CA SER A 38 1.67 -5.73 30.19
C SER A 38 0.76 -6.56 29.28
N LEU A 39 -0.52 -6.73 29.63
CA LEU A 39 -1.49 -7.55 28.88
C LEU A 39 -2.34 -6.73 27.91
N LEU A 40 -2.60 -5.47 28.21
CA LEU A 40 -3.42 -4.59 27.38
C LEU A 40 -2.71 -4.21 26.08
N THR A 41 -3.37 -4.44 24.95
CA THR A 41 -2.93 -3.91 23.65
C THR A 41 -3.50 -2.52 23.42
N ASP A 42 -2.86 -1.73 22.57
CA ASP A 42 -3.35 -0.38 22.22
C ASP A 42 -4.76 -0.41 21.60
N LEU A 43 -5.14 -1.53 20.98
CA LEU A 43 -6.46 -1.73 20.39
C LEU A 43 -7.55 -1.93 21.45
N ASP A 44 -7.23 -2.55 22.59
CA ASP A 44 -8.19 -2.79 23.69
C ASP A 44 -8.63 -1.48 24.37
N ARG A 45 -7.80 -0.43 24.25
CA ARG A 45 -8.09 0.92 24.76
C ARG A 45 -8.74 1.81 23.69
N ALA A 46 -8.78 1.38 22.44
CA ALA A 46 -9.27 2.20 21.34
C ALA A 46 -10.80 2.21 21.30
N ASP A 47 -11.39 3.41 21.31
CA ASP A 47 -12.81 3.58 21.00
C ASP A 47 -13.01 3.48 19.50
N LEU A 48 -13.42 2.31 19.02
CA LEU A 48 -13.72 2.05 17.62
C LEU A 48 -15.05 2.67 17.16
N SER A 49 -15.84 3.27 18.07
CA SER A 49 -17.07 3.98 17.75
C SER A 49 -16.89 5.48 17.50
N ALA A 50 -15.71 6.03 17.83
CA ALA A 50 -15.36 7.41 17.57
C ALA A 50 -15.32 7.69 16.04
N ASP A 51 -15.69 8.90 15.64
CA ASP A 51 -15.67 9.34 14.24
C ASP A 51 -14.23 9.65 13.77
N GLN A 52 -13.48 8.59 13.52
CA GLN A 52 -12.07 8.64 13.13
C GLN A 52 -11.69 7.49 12.19
N VAL A 53 -10.58 7.66 11.47
CA VAL A 53 -10.00 6.59 10.66
C VAL A 53 -9.07 5.76 11.52
N THR A 54 -9.35 4.46 11.64
CA THR A 54 -8.52 3.54 12.39
C THR A 54 -7.41 2.95 11.51
N LEU A 55 -6.16 3.18 11.90
CA LEU A 55 -4.98 2.55 11.28
C LEU A 55 -4.50 1.43 12.19
N MET A 56 -4.28 0.26 11.62
CA MET A 56 -3.78 -0.90 12.36
C MET A 56 -3.01 -1.84 11.43
N THR A 57 -2.29 -2.80 12.01
CA THR A 57 -1.69 -3.89 11.24
C THR A 57 -2.75 -4.93 10.87
N MET A 58 -2.50 -5.71 9.82
CA MET A 58 -3.43 -6.75 9.39
C MET A 58 -3.66 -7.83 10.47
N HIS A 59 -2.64 -8.12 11.29
CA HIS A 59 -2.75 -9.04 12.41
C HIS A 59 -3.71 -8.53 13.49
N SER A 60 -3.62 -7.24 13.81
CA SER A 60 -4.48 -6.58 14.80
C SER A 60 -5.95 -6.51 14.37
N ALA A 61 -6.24 -6.64 13.07
CA ALA A 61 -7.60 -6.56 12.54
C ALA A 61 -8.42 -7.85 12.75
N LYS A 62 -7.80 -8.94 13.23
CA LYS A 62 -8.47 -10.22 13.44
C LYS A 62 -9.64 -10.08 14.41
N GLY A 63 -10.81 -10.55 14.01
CA GLY A 63 -12.03 -10.47 14.83
C GLY A 63 -12.78 -9.14 14.74
N LEU A 64 -12.22 -8.14 14.05
CA LEU A 64 -12.89 -6.87 13.77
C LEU A 64 -13.53 -6.87 12.38
N GLU A 65 -14.45 -5.94 12.13
CA GLU A 65 -15.07 -5.76 10.82
C GLU A 65 -15.50 -4.31 10.64
N PHE A 66 -15.35 -3.78 9.42
CA PHE A 66 -15.57 -2.38 9.11
C PHE A 66 -16.41 -2.24 7.82
N PRO A 67 -17.27 -1.22 7.70
CA PRO A 67 -18.01 -0.94 6.46
C PRO A 67 -17.09 -0.80 5.25
N VAL A 68 -15.98 -0.09 5.44
CA VAL A 68 -14.99 0.19 4.39
C VAL A 68 -13.59 -0.15 4.89
N VAL A 69 -12.83 -0.90 4.11
CA VAL A 69 -11.43 -1.27 4.43
C VAL A 69 -10.50 -0.89 3.29
N PHE A 70 -9.37 -0.29 3.64
CA PHE A 70 -8.25 -0.06 2.73
C PHE A 70 -7.09 -0.97 3.15
N ILE A 71 -6.65 -1.84 2.25
CA ILE A 71 -5.40 -2.59 2.42
C ILE A 71 -4.32 -1.89 1.61
N ALA A 72 -3.41 -1.23 2.31
CA ALA A 72 -2.29 -0.53 1.70
C ALA A 72 -1.07 -1.45 1.51
N GLY A 73 -0.24 -1.14 0.52
CA GLY A 73 1.03 -1.83 0.30
C GLY A 73 0.87 -3.21 -0.34
N MET A 74 -0.13 -3.37 -1.23
CA MET A 74 -0.32 -4.57 -2.05
C MET A 74 0.77 -4.66 -3.14
N GLU A 75 2.00 -4.84 -2.69
CA GLU A 75 3.24 -4.84 -3.46
C GLU A 75 4.06 -6.07 -3.08
N GLU A 76 4.69 -6.74 -4.04
CA GLU A 76 5.68 -7.77 -3.72
C GLU A 76 6.77 -7.21 -2.80
N ASN A 77 7.31 -8.05 -1.93
CA ASN A 77 8.29 -7.70 -0.88
C ASN A 77 7.77 -6.82 0.26
N VAL A 78 6.62 -6.16 0.10
CA VAL A 78 5.91 -5.43 1.18
C VAL A 78 4.80 -6.30 1.75
N PHE A 79 3.93 -6.80 0.87
CA PHE A 79 2.89 -7.76 1.21
C PHE A 79 2.55 -8.62 -0.02
N PRO A 80 3.07 -9.87 -0.10
CA PRO A 80 3.74 -10.61 0.96
C PRO A 80 5.11 -10.03 1.35
N LEU A 81 5.49 -10.20 2.62
CA LEU A 81 6.83 -9.82 3.09
C LEU A 81 7.93 -10.56 2.32
N ALA A 82 9.01 -9.85 1.98
CA ALA A 82 10.13 -10.40 1.21
C ALA A 82 10.69 -11.72 1.76
N ARG A 83 10.77 -11.85 3.10
CA ARG A 83 11.26 -13.05 3.78
C ARG A 83 10.38 -14.28 3.58
N SER A 84 9.10 -14.07 3.28
CA SER A 84 8.11 -15.13 3.09
C SER A 84 8.02 -15.57 1.62
N ALA A 85 8.67 -14.85 0.69
CA ALA A 85 8.49 -15.09 -0.75
C ALA A 85 9.05 -16.43 -1.25
N TYR A 86 10.05 -16.99 -0.56
CA TYR A 86 10.77 -18.21 -0.97
C TYR A 86 10.48 -19.44 -0.10
N ASP A 87 9.72 -19.27 0.98
CA ASP A 87 9.24 -20.37 1.82
C ASP A 87 7.74 -20.57 1.56
N PRO A 88 7.33 -21.68 0.93
CA PRO A 88 5.93 -21.97 0.67
C PRO A 88 5.05 -21.91 1.92
N ALA A 89 5.52 -22.37 3.07
CA ALA A 89 4.73 -22.38 4.29
C ALA A 89 4.51 -20.95 4.83
N ALA A 90 5.56 -20.12 4.81
CA ALA A 90 5.47 -18.72 5.19
C ALA A 90 4.61 -17.91 4.20
N LEU A 91 4.69 -18.20 2.90
CA LEU A 91 3.85 -17.55 1.90
C LEU A 91 2.37 -17.88 2.10
N GLU A 92 2.05 -19.14 2.41
CA GLU A 92 0.68 -19.54 2.73
C GLU A 92 0.16 -18.88 4.02
N GLU A 93 1.02 -18.58 5.00
CA GLU A 93 0.63 -17.78 6.16
C GLU A 93 0.33 -16.32 5.79
N GLU A 94 1.15 -15.68 4.96
CA GLU A 94 0.87 -14.33 4.44
C GLU A 94 -0.42 -14.31 3.59
N ARG A 95 -0.70 -15.40 2.85
CA ARG A 95 -1.95 -15.56 2.09
C ARG A 95 -3.16 -15.64 3.03
N ARG A 96 -3.06 -16.41 4.12
CA ARG A 96 -4.09 -16.45 5.17
C ARG A 96 -4.29 -15.08 5.79
N LEU A 97 -3.21 -14.33 6.03
CA LEU A 97 -3.29 -12.97 6.52
C LEU A 97 -4.04 -12.07 5.53
N CYS A 98 -3.74 -12.15 4.23
CA CYS A 98 -4.44 -11.42 3.18
C CYS A 98 -5.94 -11.73 3.17
N TYR A 99 -6.29 -13.02 3.23
CA TYR A 99 -7.68 -13.47 3.34
C TYR A 99 -8.39 -12.87 4.56
N VAL A 100 -7.76 -12.88 5.74
CA VAL A 100 -8.31 -12.24 6.94
C VAL A 100 -8.53 -10.75 6.68
N GLY A 101 -7.56 -10.03 6.12
CA GLY A 101 -7.67 -8.61 5.77
C GLY A 101 -8.85 -8.31 4.83
N ILE A 102 -8.98 -9.08 3.75
CA ILE A 102 -10.07 -8.96 2.76
C ILE A 102 -11.43 -9.13 3.45
N THR A 103 -11.57 -10.14 4.30
CA THR A 103 -12.83 -10.46 5.01
C THR A 103 -13.17 -9.51 6.15
N ARG A 104 -12.35 -8.49 6.44
CA ARG A 104 -12.72 -7.44 7.41
C ARG A 104 -13.67 -6.41 6.81
N ALA A 105 -13.76 -6.33 5.47
CA ALA A 105 -14.64 -5.41 4.77
C ALA A 105 -16.08 -5.94 4.70
N LYS A 106 -17.07 -5.12 5.08
CA LYS A 106 -18.50 -5.44 4.92
C LYS A 106 -19.05 -4.98 3.58
N ASP A 107 -18.78 -3.73 3.21
CA ASP A 107 -19.40 -3.10 2.04
C ASP A 107 -18.40 -2.81 0.93
N ARG A 108 -17.22 -2.25 1.27
CA ARG A 108 -16.21 -1.84 0.29
C ARG A 108 -14.81 -2.21 0.72
N LEU A 109 -14.07 -2.78 -0.22
CA LEU A 109 -12.65 -3.11 -0.09
C LEU A 109 -11.85 -2.38 -1.15
N TYR A 110 -10.78 -1.70 -0.72
CA TYR A 110 -9.82 -1.06 -1.60
C TYR A 110 -8.44 -1.70 -1.40
N LEU A 111 -7.87 -2.24 -2.47
CA LEU A 111 -6.51 -2.79 -2.51
C LEU A 111 -5.59 -1.76 -3.15
N VAL A 112 -4.60 -1.27 -2.40
CA VAL A 112 -3.77 -0.12 -2.82
C VAL A 112 -2.33 -0.56 -3.06
N HIS A 113 -1.87 -0.34 -4.29
CA HIS A 113 -0.49 -0.51 -4.75
C HIS A 113 0.17 0.85 -4.97
N ALA A 114 1.41 1.02 -4.51
CA ALA A 114 2.22 2.19 -4.83
C ALA A 114 3.19 1.87 -5.98
N PHE A 115 3.27 2.75 -6.97
CA PHE A 115 4.23 2.58 -8.08
C PHE A 115 5.68 2.59 -7.58
N THR A 116 6.00 3.57 -6.74
CA THR A 116 7.27 3.67 -6.03
C THR A 116 6.98 3.89 -4.55
N ARG A 117 7.79 3.27 -3.70
CA ARG A 117 7.70 3.39 -2.26
C ARG A 117 9.06 3.76 -1.69
N ALA A 118 9.08 4.77 -0.83
CA ALA A 118 10.23 5.03 0.03
C ALA A 118 10.05 4.25 1.34
N ILE A 119 10.92 3.28 1.61
CA ILE A 119 10.92 2.49 2.84
C ILE A 119 12.36 2.31 3.33
N PHE A 120 12.58 2.53 4.62
CA PHE A 120 13.90 2.43 5.26
C PHE A 120 15.02 3.22 4.54
N GLY A 121 14.70 4.41 4.02
CA GLY A 121 15.66 5.28 3.34
C GLY A 121 15.99 4.91 1.89
N SER A 122 15.41 3.83 1.37
CA SER A 122 15.54 3.42 -0.03
C SER A 122 14.23 3.58 -0.78
N SER A 123 14.28 3.89 -2.07
CA SER A 123 13.11 3.89 -2.94
C SER A 123 13.09 2.63 -3.79
N THR A 124 12.00 1.88 -3.74
CA THR A 124 11.80 0.65 -4.51
C THR A 124 10.53 0.75 -5.35
N ALA A 125 10.60 0.22 -6.58
CA ALA A 125 9.44 0.02 -7.44
C ALA A 125 9.10 -1.47 -7.42
N ASN A 126 8.22 -1.86 -6.50
CA ASN A 126 7.80 -3.25 -6.37
C ASN A 126 6.62 -3.54 -7.31
N PRO A 127 6.59 -4.73 -7.96
CA PRO A 127 5.41 -5.14 -8.71
C PRO A 127 4.20 -5.30 -7.79
N VAL A 128 3.01 -5.35 -8.38
CA VAL A 128 1.76 -5.60 -7.67
C VAL A 128 1.85 -6.95 -6.95
N SER A 129 1.33 -7.02 -5.73
CA SER A 129 1.26 -8.26 -4.95
C SER A 129 0.58 -9.37 -5.72
N ARG A 130 1.17 -10.57 -5.70
CA ARG A 130 0.56 -11.79 -6.25
C ARG A 130 -0.83 -12.08 -5.69
N PHE A 131 -1.13 -11.67 -4.46
CA PHE A 131 -2.46 -11.85 -3.86
C PHE A 131 -3.54 -11.05 -4.59
N VAL A 132 -3.20 -9.93 -5.24
CA VAL A 132 -4.14 -9.22 -6.11
C VAL A 132 -4.35 -9.99 -7.42
N GLU A 133 -3.28 -10.54 -8.00
CA GLU A 133 -3.35 -11.29 -9.26
C GLU A 133 -4.14 -12.61 -9.13
N GLU A 134 -4.24 -13.17 -7.92
CA GLU A 134 -5.03 -14.37 -7.61
C GLU A 134 -6.53 -14.11 -7.49
N ILE A 135 -6.94 -12.85 -7.27
CA ILE A 135 -8.36 -12.50 -7.23
C ILE A 135 -8.90 -12.52 -8.66
N PRO A 136 -10.04 -13.20 -8.92
CA PRO A 136 -10.64 -13.22 -10.25
C PRO A 136 -10.85 -11.80 -10.78
N GLY A 137 -10.27 -11.49 -11.95
CA GLY A 137 -10.23 -10.11 -12.46
C GLY A 137 -11.61 -9.45 -12.67
N HIS A 138 -12.66 -10.23 -12.89
CA HIS A 138 -14.03 -9.71 -13.01
C HIS A 138 -14.61 -9.18 -11.68
N LEU A 139 -13.97 -9.47 -10.56
CA LEU A 139 -14.31 -8.92 -9.24
C LEU A 139 -13.51 -7.65 -8.91
N LEU A 140 -12.49 -7.33 -9.72
CA LEU A 140 -11.64 -6.18 -9.53
C LEU A 140 -12.06 -5.05 -10.46
N VAL A 141 -12.12 -3.85 -9.89
CA VAL A 141 -12.29 -2.61 -10.65
C VAL A 141 -10.99 -1.83 -10.56
N ASP A 142 -10.42 -1.50 -11.71
CA ASP A 142 -9.27 -0.59 -11.76
C ASP A 142 -9.77 0.86 -11.59
N ALA A 143 -9.78 1.31 -10.33
CA ALA A 143 -10.22 2.65 -9.95
C ALA A 143 -9.39 3.76 -10.62
N PHE A 144 -8.13 3.48 -11.00
CA PHE A 144 -7.32 4.43 -11.75
C PHE A 144 -7.80 4.52 -13.20
N ALA A 145 -8.01 3.37 -13.86
CA ALA A 145 -8.51 3.31 -15.23
C ALA A 145 -9.90 3.96 -15.35
N GLU A 146 -10.82 3.71 -14.43
CA GLU A 146 -12.15 4.35 -14.41
C GLU A 146 -12.06 5.86 -14.24
N ARG A 147 -11.28 6.33 -13.25
CA ARG A 147 -11.09 7.76 -13.01
C ARG A 147 -10.40 8.45 -14.18
N TYR A 148 -9.48 7.76 -14.85
CA TYR A 148 -8.81 8.26 -16.04
C TYR A 148 -9.80 8.36 -17.21
N ALA A 149 -10.56 7.30 -17.49
CA ALA A 149 -11.57 7.28 -18.54
C ALA A 149 -12.65 8.36 -18.34
N ALA A 150 -13.10 8.56 -17.10
CA ALA A 150 -14.07 9.60 -16.76
C ALA A 150 -13.54 11.03 -16.96
N ARG A 151 -12.24 11.25 -16.72
CA ARG A 151 -11.61 12.58 -16.85
C ARG A 151 -11.12 12.91 -18.25
N HIS A 152 -10.69 11.91 -19.00
CA HIS A 152 -10.02 12.09 -20.28
C HIS A 152 -10.86 11.61 -21.47
N GLY A 153 -12.03 11.01 -21.21
CA GLY A 153 -12.97 10.54 -22.23
C GLY A 153 -12.39 9.37 -23.02
N TRP A 154 -12.69 8.14 -22.59
CA TRP A 154 -12.36 6.97 -23.41
C TRP A 154 -13.42 6.85 -24.53
N ARG A 155 -13.05 7.27 -25.75
CA ARG A 155 -13.81 6.93 -26.96
C ARG A 155 -13.46 5.50 -27.32
N ASP A 156 -14.43 4.61 -27.12
CA ASP A 156 -14.44 3.27 -27.69
C ASP A 156 -14.48 3.42 -29.23
N GLU A 157 -13.32 3.52 -29.87
CA GLU A 157 -13.21 3.60 -31.34
C GLU A 157 -13.39 2.24 -32.01
N THR A 158 -14.27 1.39 -31.46
CA THR A 158 -14.65 0.11 -32.06
C THR A 158 -15.95 0.22 -32.89
N ARG A 159 -16.13 1.34 -33.61
CA ARG A 159 -17.08 1.43 -34.73
C ARG A 159 -16.36 1.97 -35.96
N VAL A 160 -15.69 1.06 -36.68
CA VAL A 160 -15.41 1.27 -38.10
C VAL A 160 -16.75 1.42 -38.81
N THR A 161 -17.07 2.66 -39.18
CA THR A 161 -18.02 2.95 -40.25
C THR A 161 -17.28 3.81 -41.28
N VAL A 162 -16.97 3.20 -42.42
CA VAL A 162 -16.59 3.86 -43.67
C VAL A 162 -17.89 3.95 -44.49
N PRO A 163 -18.18 4.96 -45.36
CA PRO A 163 -17.44 6.16 -45.77
C PRO A 163 -18.26 7.48 -45.67
N GLY A 164 -17.58 8.63 -45.60
CA GLY A 164 -18.22 9.93 -45.83
C GLY A 164 -17.42 11.11 -45.29
N GLN A 165 -16.88 11.92 -46.19
CA GLN A 165 -16.00 13.05 -45.95
C GLN A 165 -16.46 13.99 -44.83
N VAL A 166 -15.57 14.31 -43.88
CA VAL A 166 -15.53 15.65 -43.27
C VAL A 166 -14.07 16.04 -43.03
N LYS A 167 -13.63 17.10 -43.73
CA LYS A 167 -12.36 17.81 -43.49
C LYS A 167 -12.45 18.44 -42.09
N MET A 168 -11.48 18.19 -41.22
CA MET A 168 -11.30 18.99 -40.00
C MET A 168 -9.89 19.59 -39.96
N GLU A 169 -9.87 20.91 -39.89
CA GLU A 169 -8.69 21.76 -39.77
C GLU A 169 -8.03 21.59 -38.39
N ALA A 170 -6.70 21.70 -38.37
CA ALA A 170 -5.90 21.55 -37.16
C ALA A 170 -6.13 22.71 -36.17
N PRO A 171 -6.30 22.46 -34.85
CA PRO A 171 -6.40 23.54 -33.89
C PRO A 171 -5.02 24.18 -33.65
N ALA A 172 -5.06 25.51 -33.50
CA ALA A 172 -3.90 26.37 -33.31
C ALA A 172 -3.13 26.05 -32.01
N ARG A 173 -1.80 26.05 -32.13
CA ARG A 173 -0.81 25.81 -31.08
C ARG A 173 -0.84 26.90 -30.02
N VAL A 174 -1.26 26.57 -28.80
CA VAL A 174 -1.12 27.43 -27.62
C VAL A 174 0.35 27.47 -27.20
N LYS A 175 0.94 28.66 -27.10
CA LYS A 175 2.28 28.89 -26.56
C LYS A 175 2.19 28.99 -25.04
N THR A 176 2.72 27.99 -24.32
CA THR A 176 3.05 28.13 -22.90
C THR A 176 4.53 28.44 -22.74
N VAL A 177 4.76 29.47 -21.93
CA VAL A 177 6.04 30.10 -21.59
C VAL A 177 6.92 29.13 -20.79
N GLY A 178 8.22 29.18 -21.09
CA GLY A 178 9.20 28.17 -20.69
C GLY A 178 9.58 28.17 -19.20
N THR A 179 9.91 26.97 -18.75
CA THR A 179 10.97 26.70 -17.78
C THR A 179 11.70 25.50 -18.37
N GLU A 180 12.94 25.69 -18.82
CA GLU A 180 13.73 24.63 -19.44
C GLU A 180 14.15 23.58 -18.39
N PRO A 181 13.82 22.30 -18.56
CA PRO A 181 14.53 21.22 -17.91
C PRO A 181 15.69 20.77 -18.82
N SER A 182 16.83 20.52 -18.19
CA SER A 182 18.05 19.99 -18.80
C SER A 182 17.80 18.84 -19.76
N LYS A 183 18.39 18.92 -20.96
CA LYS A 183 18.44 17.87 -21.97
C LYS A 183 19.20 16.64 -21.47
N GLN A 184 18.53 15.73 -20.78
CA GLN A 184 18.98 14.36 -20.56
C GLN A 184 17.81 13.41 -20.84
N GLY A 185 17.88 12.72 -21.99
CA GLY A 185 16.99 11.62 -22.38
C GLY A 185 15.56 12.01 -22.75
N ALA A 186 15.32 12.39 -24.01
CA ALA A 186 13.97 12.42 -24.55
C ALA A 186 13.39 10.98 -24.61
N PRO A 187 12.10 10.77 -24.30
CA PRO A 187 11.49 9.44 -24.42
C PRO A 187 11.37 9.05 -25.89
N GLU A 188 11.78 7.82 -26.23
CA GLU A 188 11.69 7.24 -27.58
C GLU A 188 10.23 6.95 -28.02
N PHE A 189 9.30 7.05 -27.06
CA PHE A 189 7.89 6.74 -27.22
C PHE A 189 7.03 8.01 -27.11
N ALA A 190 6.05 8.12 -27.99
CA ALA A 190 5.03 9.16 -28.00
C ALA A 190 3.62 8.55 -27.90
N ALA A 191 2.65 9.35 -27.46
CA ALA A 191 1.24 8.94 -27.51
C ALA A 191 0.84 8.59 -28.96
N GLY A 192 0.19 7.44 -29.13
CA GLY A 192 -0.17 6.85 -30.42
C GLY A 192 0.80 5.77 -30.92
N ASP A 193 2.01 5.66 -30.36
CA ASP A 193 2.95 4.62 -30.76
C ASP A 193 2.42 3.21 -30.43
N LYS A 194 2.60 2.27 -31.36
CA LYS A 194 2.40 0.85 -31.09
C LYS A 194 3.65 0.26 -30.46
N VAL A 195 3.45 -0.52 -29.41
CA VAL A 195 4.51 -1.13 -28.63
C VAL A 195 4.16 -2.57 -28.31
N ARG A 196 5.17 -3.43 -28.19
CA ARG A 196 5.02 -4.82 -27.77
C ARG A 196 5.64 -4.99 -26.39
N HIS A 197 4.87 -5.54 -25.47
CA HIS A 197 5.31 -5.89 -24.12
C HIS A 197 5.40 -7.40 -23.97
N ALA A 198 6.51 -7.91 -23.40
CA ALA A 198 6.77 -9.35 -23.28
C ALA A 198 5.63 -10.15 -22.62
N LYS A 199 4.97 -9.61 -21.58
CA LYS A 199 3.84 -10.25 -20.87
C LYS A 199 2.46 -9.98 -21.49
N PHE A 200 2.27 -8.83 -22.13
CA PHE A 200 0.92 -8.31 -22.45
C PHE A 200 0.66 -8.19 -23.95
N GLY A 201 1.64 -8.55 -24.79
CA GLY A 201 1.50 -8.49 -26.24
C GLY A 201 1.54 -7.06 -26.77
N GLU A 202 0.82 -6.82 -27.85
CA GLU A 202 0.80 -5.52 -28.52
C GLU A 202 -0.16 -4.54 -27.84
N GLY A 203 0.30 -3.31 -27.63
CA GLY A 203 -0.48 -2.23 -27.04
C GLY A 203 -0.18 -0.89 -27.70
N THR A 204 -0.98 0.11 -27.36
CA THR A 204 -0.86 1.48 -27.88
C THR A 204 -0.54 2.43 -26.73
N VAL A 205 0.50 3.24 -26.89
CA VAL A 205 0.85 4.28 -25.91
C VAL A 205 -0.25 5.34 -25.89
N VAL A 206 -0.88 5.54 -24.74
CA VAL A 206 -1.97 6.51 -24.51
C VAL A 206 -1.40 7.85 -24.07
N SER A 207 -0.41 7.84 -23.18
CA SER A 207 0.26 9.07 -22.74
C SER A 207 1.66 8.79 -22.22
N VAL A 208 2.53 9.80 -22.32
CA VAL A 208 3.88 9.78 -21.77
C VAL A 208 4.03 11.00 -20.86
N ASN A 209 4.40 10.77 -19.60
CA ASN A 209 4.52 11.81 -18.59
C ASN A 209 5.84 11.68 -17.84
N GLN A 210 6.45 12.80 -17.46
CA GLN A 210 7.63 12.81 -16.60
C GLN A 210 7.22 13.08 -15.15
N ARG A 211 7.68 12.26 -14.20
CA ARG A 211 7.46 12.46 -12.76
C ARG A 211 8.76 12.19 -12.01
N ALA A 212 9.16 13.10 -11.14
CA ALA A 212 10.40 13.00 -10.35
C ALA A 212 11.66 12.69 -11.21
N GLY A 213 11.72 13.22 -12.43
CA GLY A 213 12.84 13.00 -13.36
C GLY A 213 12.73 11.75 -14.21
N GLU A 214 11.83 10.81 -13.90
CA GLU A 214 11.64 9.57 -14.65
C GLU A 214 10.45 9.64 -15.62
N TRP A 215 10.52 8.85 -16.70
CA TRP A 215 9.50 8.83 -17.74
C TRP A 215 8.55 7.64 -17.61
N PHE A 216 7.25 7.93 -17.68
CA PHE A 216 6.18 6.96 -17.56
C PHE A 216 5.34 6.93 -18.82
N ALA A 217 5.05 5.73 -19.33
CA ALA A 217 4.09 5.52 -20.41
C ALA A 217 2.86 4.74 -19.92
N SER A 218 1.67 5.26 -20.18
CA SER A 218 0.42 4.50 -20.06
C SER A 218 0.15 3.82 -21.39
N ILE A 219 0.05 2.50 -21.42
CA ILE A 219 -0.11 1.67 -22.61
C ILE A 219 -1.43 0.91 -22.50
N ALA A 220 -2.29 1.02 -23.51
CA ALA A 220 -3.53 0.27 -23.63
C ALA A 220 -3.28 -1.05 -24.35
N PHE A 221 -3.63 -2.19 -23.72
CA PHE A 221 -3.58 -3.51 -24.35
C PHE A 221 -5.00 -4.00 -24.68
N PRO A 222 -5.26 -4.53 -25.89
CA PRO A 222 -6.53 -5.16 -26.23
C PRO A 222 -6.86 -6.29 -25.23
N GLY A 223 -7.99 -6.17 -24.52
CA GLY A 223 -8.41 -7.12 -23.49
C GLY A 223 -7.66 -7.07 -22.16
N GLY A 224 -6.57 -6.29 -22.06
CA GLY A 224 -5.73 -6.17 -20.86
C GLY A 224 -5.83 -4.83 -20.11
N GLY A 225 -6.63 -3.89 -20.64
CA GLY A 225 -6.80 -2.55 -20.06
C GLY A 225 -5.59 -1.63 -20.25
N ILE A 226 -5.60 -0.48 -19.58
CA ILE A 226 -4.48 0.47 -19.60
C ILE A 226 -3.53 0.13 -18.45
N LYS A 227 -2.24 -0.04 -18.76
CA LYS A 227 -1.20 -0.29 -17.76
C LYS A 227 -0.12 0.78 -17.86
N GLN A 228 0.37 1.26 -16.71
CA GLN A 228 1.41 2.28 -16.67
C GLN A 228 2.78 1.64 -16.40
N PHE A 229 3.77 2.05 -17.18
CA PHE A 229 5.13 1.51 -17.16
C PHE A 229 6.14 2.64 -17.01
N LEU A 230 7.22 2.37 -16.30
CA LEU A 230 8.40 3.23 -16.33
C LEU A 230 9.25 2.87 -17.55
N LEU A 231 9.48 3.84 -18.44
CA LEU A 231 10.15 3.60 -19.72
C LEU A 231 11.58 3.07 -19.57
N SER A 232 12.25 3.34 -18.46
CA SER A 232 13.61 2.86 -18.19
C SER A 232 13.68 1.39 -17.78
N LEU A 233 12.58 0.80 -17.29
CA LEU A 233 12.55 -0.57 -16.74
C LEU A 233 11.63 -1.51 -17.51
N ALA A 234 10.76 -0.97 -18.36
CA ALA A 234 9.75 -1.76 -19.04
C ALA A 234 10.35 -2.51 -20.25
N PRO A 235 10.12 -3.83 -20.38
CA PRO A 235 10.51 -4.60 -21.55
C PRO A 235 9.53 -4.33 -22.70
N ILE A 236 9.61 -3.13 -23.26
CA ILE A 236 8.75 -2.64 -24.34
C ILE A 236 9.57 -2.35 -25.59
N GLU A 237 9.12 -2.87 -26.72
CA GLU A 237 9.72 -2.65 -28.03
C GLU A 237 8.75 -1.85 -28.90
N LYS A 238 9.26 -0.86 -29.65
CA LYS A 238 8.43 -0.12 -30.61
C LYS A 238 8.12 -1.02 -31.80
N VAL A 239 6.84 -1.10 -32.16
CA VAL A 239 6.38 -1.82 -33.35
C VAL A 239 6.13 -0.77 -34.42
N HIS A 240 6.89 -0.83 -35.52
CA HIS A 240 6.73 0.05 -36.68
C HIS A 240 5.46 -0.26 -37.45
#